data_AF-A0A963VPT7-F1
#
_entry.id   AF-A0A963VPT7-F1
#
_cell.length_a   1.000
_cell.length_b   1.000
_cell.length_c   1.000
_cell.angle_alpha   90.00
_cell.angle_beta   90.00
_cell.angle_gamma   90.00
#
_symmetry.space_group_name_H-M   'P 1'
#
loop_
_entity.id
_entity.type
_entity.pdbx_description
1 polymer ?
#
loop_
_entity_poly.entity_id
_entity_poly.type
_entity_poly.pdbx_seq_one_letter_code
_entity_poly.pdbx_strand_id
1 'polypeptide(L)'
;CFGAPFMPRHPSVYGNLLKERIAKGGVKCWLVNTGWSGGKATVPGISRMPIKATRALLNAALDGSLNDAIFRKDPNFGFEVPVEVPGVDAKLLDPRGAWADGEEYDRTAQDLVRKFVDNFEQFAAHVDESVRQAAPQAA
;
A
#
# COMPACT_ATOMS: atom_id res chain seq x y z
N CYS A 1 -12.94 -4.08 -3.26
CA CYS A 1 -13.48 -3.10 -4.24
C CYS A 1 -13.81 -1.73 -3.63
N PHE A 2 -13.35 -1.38 -2.42
CA PHE A 2 -13.58 -0.07 -1.76
C PHE A 2 -15.05 0.41 -1.67
N GLY A 3 -16.02 -0.50 -1.77
CA GLY A 3 -17.44 -0.14 -1.80
C GLY A 3 -18.36 -1.32 -1.54
N ALA A 4 -17.93 -2.31 -0.77
CA ALA A 4 -18.67 -3.56 -0.52
C ALA A 4 -20.17 -3.36 -0.20
N PRO A 5 -20.59 -2.34 0.59
CA PRO A 5 -22.02 -2.08 0.84
C PRO A 5 -22.88 -1.78 -0.40
N PHE A 6 -22.27 -1.47 -1.54
CA PHE A 6 -22.96 -1.04 -2.77
C PHE A 6 -22.78 -2.01 -3.93
N MET A 7 -22.11 -3.15 -3.72
CA MET A 7 -21.75 -4.07 -4.81
C MET A 7 -22.77 -5.22 -4.92
N PRO A 8 -23.58 -5.29 -5.98
CA PRO A 8 -24.57 -6.35 -6.14
C PRO A 8 -23.99 -7.71 -6.55
N ARG A 9 -22.77 -7.75 -7.10
CA ARG A 9 -22.10 -9.00 -7.50
C ARG A 9 -21.00 -9.37 -6.50
N HIS A 10 -20.49 -10.60 -6.62
CA HIS A 10 -19.36 -11.05 -5.83
C HIS A 10 -18.10 -10.18 -6.11
N PRO A 11 -17.28 -9.83 -5.09
CA PRO A 11 -16.10 -8.99 -5.25
C PRO A 11 -15.10 -9.45 -6.32
N SER A 12 -14.97 -10.76 -6.55
CA SER A 12 -14.08 -11.32 -7.59
C SER A 12 -14.42 -10.86 -9.00
N VAL A 13 -15.71 -10.62 -9.30
CA VAL A 13 -16.15 -10.12 -10.61
C VAL A 13 -15.54 -8.74 -10.89
N TYR A 14 -15.57 -7.87 -9.88
CA TYR A 14 -15.02 -6.52 -10.00
C TYR A 14 -13.49 -6.51 -9.96
N GLY A 15 -12.88 -7.41 -9.18
CA GLY A 15 -11.43 -7.61 -9.17
C GLY A 15 -10.91 -8.03 -10.55
N ASN A 16 -11.58 -8.98 -11.20
CA ASN A 16 -11.23 -9.44 -12.54
C ASN A 16 -11.40 -8.34 -13.60
N LEU A 17 -12.48 -7.56 -13.51
CA LEU A 17 -12.68 -6.41 -14.39
C LEU A 17 -11.57 -5.37 -14.22
N LEU A 18 -11.17 -5.07 -12.98
CA LEU A 18 -10.06 -4.16 -12.70
C LEU A 18 -8.75 -4.69 -13.31
N LYS A 19 -8.43 -5.98 -13.09
CA LYS A 19 -7.26 -6.65 -13.67
C LYS A 19 -7.22 -6.51 -15.19
N GLU A 20 -8.35 -6.76 -15.86
CA GLU A 20 -8.46 -6.63 -17.32
C GLU A 20 -8.22 -5.19 -17.79
N ARG A 21 -8.81 -4.20 -17.09
CA ARG A 21 -8.64 -2.78 -17.44
C ARG A 21 -7.21 -2.30 -17.22
N ILE A 22 -6.55 -2.76 -16.17
CA ILE A 22 -5.14 -2.46 -15.92
C ILE A 22 -4.28 -3.00 -17.06
N ALA A 23 -4.45 -4.28 -17.41
CA ALA A 23 -3.68 -4.93 -18.46
C ALA A 23 -3.89 -4.28 -19.84
N LYS A 24 -5.13 -3.95 -20.19
CA LYS A 24 -5.46 -3.29 -21.48
C LYS A 24 -4.98 -1.84 -21.55
N GLY A 25 -5.02 -1.12 -20.43
CA GLY A 25 -4.67 0.29 -20.38
C GLY A 25 -3.19 0.58 -20.18
N GLY A 26 -2.39 -0.43 -19.77
CA GLY A 26 -0.99 -0.22 -19.41
C GLY A 26 -0.81 0.80 -18.28
N VAL A 27 -1.82 0.94 -17.41
CA VAL A 27 -1.84 1.96 -16.35
C VAL A 27 -0.97 1.54 -15.17
N LYS A 28 -0.36 2.52 -14.51
CA LYS A 28 0.34 2.32 -13.24
C LYS A 28 -0.63 2.45 -12.08
N CYS A 29 -0.55 1.54 -11.12
CA CYS A 29 -1.38 1.56 -9.91
C CYS A 29 -0.53 1.97 -8.70
N TRP A 30 -1.09 2.83 -7.86
CA TRP A 30 -0.41 3.35 -6.68
C TRP A 30 -1.23 3.08 -5.43
N LEU A 31 -0.56 2.66 -4.35
CA LEU A 31 -1.12 2.59 -3.01
C LEU A 31 -0.58 3.77 -2.20
N VAL A 32 -1.47 4.67 -1.76
CA VAL A 32 -1.07 5.92 -1.07
C VAL A 32 -1.59 5.90 0.36
N ASN A 33 -0.67 5.97 1.34
CA ASN A 33 -1.04 6.17 2.74
C ASN A 33 -1.37 7.65 2.99
N THR A 34 -2.64 7.94 3.26
CA THR A 34 -3.13 9.27 3.71
C THR A 34 -3.48 9.30 5.20
N GLY A 35 -3.17 8.22 5.92
CA GLY A 35 -3.41 8.03 7.34
C GLY A 35 -2.28 8.61 8.21
N TRP A 36 -1.65 7.76 9.00
CA TRP A 36 -0.63 8.13 10.00
C TRP A 36 0.75 7.59 9.62
N SER A 37 1.79 8.22 10.18
CA SER A 37 3.19 7.79 10.01
C SER A 37 3.99 7.98 11.30
N GLY A 38 5.07 7.22 11.45
CA GLY A 38 5.94 7.22 12.63
C GLY A 38 5.38 6.49 13.86
N GLY A 39 4.18 5.91 13.77
CA GLY A 39 3.56 5.15 14.85
C GLY A 39 2.08 4.85 14.58
N LYS A 40 1.43 4.20 15.55
CA LYS A 40 -0.02 3.95 15.51
C LYS A 40 -0.78 5.25 15.80
N ALA A 41 -1.94 5.41 15.17
CA ALA A 41 -2.83 6.55 15.40
C ALA A 41 -3.23 6.75 16.88
N THR A 42 -3.19 5.68 17.68
CA THR A 42 -3.55 5.68 19.11
C THR A 42 -2.42 6.11 20.03
N VAL A 43 -1.19 6.25 19.53
CA VAL A 43 -0.03 6.63 20.35
C VAL A 43 0.06 8.16 20.45
N PRO A 44 0.18 8.74 21.66
CA PRO A 44 0.36 10.18 21.81
C PRO A 44 1.58 10.71 21.06
N GLY A 45 1.43 11.84 20.37
CA GLY A 45 2.51 12.46 19.59
C GLY A 45 2.63 11.97 18.15
N ILE A 46 1.92 10.91 17.76
CA ILE A 46 1.87 10.46 16.36
C ILE A 46 1.00 11.39 15.53
N SER A 47 1.47 11.72 14.34
CA SER A 47 0.81 12.66 13.43
C SER A 47 0.36 11.98 12.14
N ARG A 48 -0.58 12.64 11.45
CA ARG A 48 -1.01 12.22 10.12
C ARG A 48 0.07 12.51 9.09
N MET A 49 0.05 11.77 7.99
CA MET A 49 0.83 12.07 6.81
C MET A 49 0.61 13.54 6.39
N PRO A 50 1.66 14.37 6.28
CA PRO A 50 1.49 15.75 5.88
C PRO A 50 0.82 15.86 4.52
N ILE A 51 -0.22 16.70 4.41
CA ILE A 51 -0.96 16.89 3.15
C ILE A 51 -0.06 17.38 2.02
N LYS A 52 0.99 18.15 2.34
CA LYS A 52 2.00 18.59 1.37
C LYS A 52 2.77 17.40 0.78
N ALA A 53 3.16 16.43 1.60
CA ALA A 53 3.88 15.24 1.17
C ALA A 53 3.00 14.35 0.28
N THR A 54 1.75 14.09 0.68
CA THR A 54 0.82 13.27 -0.14
C THR A 54 0.48 13.94 -1.47
N ARG A 55 0.35 15.27 -1.52
CA ARG A 55 0.20 16.02 -2.78
C ARG A 55 1.45 15.95 -3.65
N ALA A 56 2.65 16.06 -3.07
CA ALA A 56 3.89 15.92 -3.82
C ALA A 56 4.05 14.51 -4.43
N LEU A 57 3.73 13.46 -3.66
CA LEU A 57 3.70 12.08 -4.16
C LEU A 57 2.70 11.89 -5.30
N LEU A 58 1.49 12.45 -5.16
CA LEU A 58 0.47 12.39 -6.21
C LEU A 58 0.92 13.12 -7.47
N ASN A 59 1.51 14.32 -7.34
CA ASN A 59 2.04 15.06 -8.48
C ASN A 59 3.14 14.27 -9.18
N ALA A 60 4.07 13.68 -8.42
CA ALA A 60 5.16 12.87 -8.98
C ALA A 60 4.66 11.61 -9.71
N ALA A 61 3.53 11.03 -9.26
CA ALA A 61 2.88 9.93 -9.96
C ALA A 61 2.18 10.39 -11.26
N LEU A 62 1.63 11.61 -11.29
CA LEU A 62 0.88 12.16 -12.42
C LEU A 62 1.78 12.79 -13.49
N ASP A 63 2.85 13.46 -13.10
CA ASP A 63 3.83 14.06 -14.00
C ASP A 63 4.81 13.04 -14.59
N GLY A 64 4.79 11.81 -14.07
CA GLY A 64 5.58 10.68 -14.55
C GLY A 64 6.99 10.62 -13.97
N SER A 65 7.41 11.53 -13.08
CA SER A 65 8.73 11.49 -12.45
C SER A 65 8.99 10.22 -11.65
N LEU A 66 7.95 9.60 -11.07
CA LEU A 66 8.08 8.30 -10.42
C LEU A 66 8.36 7.14 -11.40
N ASN A 67 8.24 7.34 -12.72
CA ASN A 67 8.53 6.29 -13.69
C ASN A 67 10.00 5.94 -13.78
N ASP A 68 10.87 6.91 -13.48
CA ASP A 68 12.33 6.80 -13.57
C ASP A 68 12.98 6.78 -12.16
N ALA A 69 12.17 6.72 -11.11
CA ALA A 69 12.65 6.69 -9.73
C ALA A 69 13.29 5.34 -9.37
N ILE A 70 14.16 5.36 -8.36
CA ILE A 70 14.72 4.14 -7.77
C ILE A 70 13.73 3.64 -6.72
N PHE A 71 13.41 2.35 -6.79
CA PHE A 71 12.51 1.69 -5.85
C PHE A 71 13.23 0.66 -5.01
N ARG A 72 12.73 0.47 -3.79
CA ARG A 72 13.03 -0.68 -2.93
C ARG A 72 11.77 -1.52 -2.78
N LYS A 73 11.94 -2.83 -2.61
CA LYS A 73 10.82 -3.71 -2.29
C LYS A 73 10.51 -3.61 -0.79
N ASP A 74 9.24 -3.45 -0.46
CA ASP A 74 8.78 -3.57 0.92
C ASP A 74 8.85 -5.05 1.36
N PRO A 75 9.51 -5.38 2.48
CA PRO A 75 9.72 -6.76 2.87
C PRO A 75 8.45 -7.45 3.39
N ASN A 76 7.45 -6.69 3.85
CA ASN A 76 6.21 -7.24 4.40
C ASN A 76 5.11 -7.37 3.34
N PHE A 77 5.01 -6.39 2.43
CA PHE A 77 3.92 -6.31 1.46
C PHE A 77 4.35 -6.59 0.03
N GLY A 78 5.65 -6.63 -0.25
CA GLY A 78 6.21 -7.01 -1.54
C GLY A 78 6.01 -5.99 -2.67
N PHE A 79 5.32 -4.87 -2.45
CA PHE A 79 5.23 -3.77 -3.42
C PHE A 79 6.50 -2.93 -3.45
N GLU A 80 6.65 -2.15 -4.50
CA GLU A 80 7.76 -1.21 -4.67
C GLU A 80 7.45 0.13 -3.99
N VAL A 81 8.45 0.68 -3.29
CA VAL A 81 8.41 1.97 -2.60
C VAL A 81 9.53 2.85 -3.14
N PRO A 82 9.25 4.10 -3.58
CA PRO A 82 10.31 4.97 -4.08
C PRO A 82 11.27 5.30 -2.93
N VAL A 83 12.57 5.26 -3.21
CA VAL A 83 13.63 5.56 -2.22
C VAL A 83 13.71 7.06 -1.96
N GLU A 84 13.45 7.88 -2.98
CA GLU A 84 13.47 9.33 -2.91
C GLU A 84 12.39 9.91 -3.82
N VAL A 85 11.77 11.01 -3.38
CA VAL A 85 10.86 11.83 -4.20
C VAL A 85 11.16 13.30 -3.90
N PRO A 86 11.50 14.12 -4.91
CA PRO A 86 11.78 15.54 -4.71
C PRO A 86 10.67 16.26 -3.93
N GLY A 87 11.04 16.98 -2.88
CA GLY A 87 10.09 17.71 -2.03
C GLY A 87 9.33 16.84 -1.01
N VAL A 88 9.69 15.57 -0.86
CA VAL A 88 9.19 14.67 0.19
C VAL A 88 10.36 14.28 1.10
N ASP A 89 10.16 14.37 2.42
CA ASP A 89 11.14 13.87 3.39
C ASP A 89 11.32 12.36 3.22
N ALA A 90 12.55 11.91 2.99
CA ALA A 90 12.88 10.50 2.81
C ALA A 90 12.43 9.63 4.00
N LYS A 91 12.35 10.18 5.21
CA LYS A 91 11.80 9.46 6.37
C LYS A 91 10.34 9.06 6.17
N LEU A 92 9.56 9.81 5.39
CA LEU A 92 8.17 9.45 5.07
C LEU A 92 8.07 8.33 4.04
N LEU A 93 9.15 8.07 3.29
CA LEU A 93 9.27 6.98 2.31
C LEU A 93 9.84 5.71 2.94
N ASP A 94 10.36 5.79 4.16
CA ASP A 94 10.78 4.66 4.99
C ASP A 94 9.91 4.55 6.26
N PRO A 95 8.75 3.85 6.19
CA PRO A 95 7.86 3.70 7.32
C PRO A 95 8.53 3.07 8.55
N ARG A 96 9.51 2.18 8.37
CA ARG A 96 10.22 1.57 9.51
C ARG A 96 11.15 2.58 10.16
N GLY A 97 11.94 3.29 9.37
CA GLY A 97 12.83 4.35 9.86
C GLY A 97 12.11 5.56 10.45
N ALA A 98 10.83 5.76 10.12
CA ALA A 98 10.00 6.79 10.73
C ALA A 98 9.58 6.49 12.19
N TRP A 99 9.60 5.22 12.59
CA TRP A 99 9.23 4.82 13.95
C TRP A 99 10.41 4.96 14.90
N ALA A 100 10.12 5.39 16.14
CA ALA A 100 11.14 5.46 17.18
C ALA A 100 11.61 4.07 17.64
N ASP A 101 10.69 3.10 17.66
CA ASP A 101 10.95 1.70 17.98
C ASP A 101 10.71 0.84 16.73
N GLY A 102 11.80 0.36 16.12
CA GLY A 102 11.74 -0.50 14.95
C GLY A 102 11.12 -1.87 15.22
N GLU A 103 11.25 -2.42 16.44
CA GLU A 103 10.59 -3.68 16.78
C GLU A 103 9.08 -3.49 16.95
N GLU A 104 8.64 -2.34 17.47
CA GLU A 104 7.20 -2.05 17.52
C GLU A 104 6.62 -1.90 16.10
N TYR A 105 7.37 -1.28 15.18
CA TYR A 105 7.01 -1.28 13.76
C TYR A 105 6.88 -2.71 13.24
N ASP A 106 7.89 -3.56 13.44
CA ASP A 106 7.92 -4.92 12.91
C ASP A 106 6.72 -5.74 13.43
N ARG A 107 6.45 -5.69 14.74
CA ARG A 107 5.25 -6.32 15.35
C ARG A 107 3.93 -5.79 14.76
N THR A 108 3.86 -4.50 14.49
CA THR A 108 2.66 -3.86 13.93
C THR A 108 2.47 -4.21 12.46
N ALA A 109 3.54 -4.25 11.68
CA ALA A 109 3.53 -4.66 10.29
C ALA A 109 3.07 -6.13 10.18
N GLN A 110 3.61 -7.03 11.01
CA GLN A 110 3.20 -8.43 11.06
C GLN A 110 1.71 -8.61 11.40
N ASP A 111 1.18 -7.87 12.38
CA ASP A 111 -0.25 -7.89 12.69
C ASP A 111 -1.10 -7.40 11.52
N LEU A 112 -0.65 -6.36 10.80
CA LEU A 112 -1.35 -5.85 9.63
C LEU A 112 -1.32 -6.86 8.48
N VAL A 113 -0.18 -7.50 8.22
CA VAL A 113 -0.06 -8.58 7.21
C VAL A 113 -1.06 -9.69 7.53
N ARG A 114 -1.11 -10.18 8.77
CA ARG A 114 -2.07 -11.19 9.20
C ARG A 114 -3.51 -10.76 8.93
N LYS A 115 -3.88 -9.52 9.30
CA LYS A 115 -5.23 -8.98 9.04
C LYS A 115 -5.58 -8.96 7.54
N PHE A 116 -4.62 -8.68 6.67
CA PHE A 116 -4.83 -8.75 5.23
C PHE A 116 -5.06 -10.18 4.76
N VAL A 117 -4.27 -11.14 5.24
CA VAL A 117 -4.40 -12.57 4.91
C VAL A 117 -5.73 -13.12 5.40
N ASP A 118 -6.05 -12.95 6.68
CA ASP A 118 -7.30 -13.42 7.30
C ASP A 118 -8.52 -12.86 6.58
N ASN A 119 -8.52 -11.56 6.26
CA ASN A 119 -9.62 -10.94 5.52
C ASN A 119 -9.74 -11.50 4.09
N PHE A 120 -8.64 -11.94 3.48
CA PHE A 120 -8.63 -12.44 2.11
C PHE A 120 -9.16 -13.88 1.98
N GLU A 121 -9.12 -14.69 3.04
CA GLU A 121 -9.53 -16.09 3.04
C GLU A 121 -10.93 -16.30 2.42
N GLN A 122 -11.89 -15.44 2.76
CA GLN A 122 -13.27 -15.49 2.25
C GLN A 122 -13.38 -15.31 0.72
N PHE A 123 -12.33 -14.79 0.07
CA PHE A 123 -12.29 -14.58 -1.38
C PHE A 123 -11.37 -15.58 -2.10
N ALA A 124 -10.55 -16.33 -1.37
CA ALA A 124 -9.45 -17.12 -1.92
C ALA A 124 -9.90 -18.13 -2.97
N ALA A 125 -11.05 -18.80 -2.77
CA ALA A 125 -11.60 -19.77 -3.72
C ALA A 125 -12.05 -19.16 -5.06
N HIS A 126 -12.23 -17.83 -5.12
CA HIS A 126 -12.85 -17.13 -6.24
C HIS A 126 -11.88 -16.22 -7.01
N VAL A 127 -10.57 -16.29 -6.71
CA VAL A 127 -9.53 -15.48 -7.35
C VAL A 127 -8.48 -16.37 -8.02
N ASP A 128 -7.83 -15.82 -9.05
CA ASP A 128 -6.74 -16.48 -9.76
C ASP A 128 -5.51 -16.69 -8.86
N GLU A 129 -4.71 -17.70 -9.18
CA GLU A 129 -3.47 -18.02 -8.46
C GLU A 129 -2.50 -16.83 -8.41
N SER A 130 -2.41 -16.04 -9.47
CA SER A 130 -1.56 -14.83 -9.50
C SER A 130 -1.94 -13.81 -8.41
N VAL A 131 -3.22 -13.74 -8.03
CA VAL A 131 -3.70 -12.85 -6.97
C VAL A 131 -3.35 -13.42 -5.60
N ARG A 132 -3.44 -14.74 -5.44
CA ARG A 132 -3.05 -15.42 -4.20
C ARG A 132 -1.56 -15.29 -3.93
N GLN A 133 -0.73 -15.41 -4.97
CA GLN A 133 0.72 -15.26 -4.87
C GLN A 133 1.17 -13.82 -4.55
N ALA A 134 0.29 -12.83 -4.77
CA ALA A 134 0.52 -11.44 -4.39
C ALA A 134 0.15 -11.15 -2.91
N ALA A 135 -0.23 -12.16 -2.12
CA ALA A 135 -0.51 -11.98 -0.71
C ALA A 135 0.74 -11.46 0.04
N PRO A 136 0.56 -10.52 0.99
CA PRO A 136 1.66 -10.04 1.81
C PRO A 136 2.22 -11.17 2.69
N GLN A 137 3.52 -11.11 2.99
CA GLN A 137 4.24 -12.08 3.80
C GLN A 137 5.06 -11.34 4.85
N ALA A 138 4.87 -11.69 6.12
CA ALA A 138 5.64 -11.07 7.20
C ALA A 138 7.14 -11.25 6.97
N ALA A 139 7.89 -10.16 7.11
CA ALA A 139 9.34 -10.14 7.05
C ALA A 139 9.99 -10.89 8.22
#